data_AF-A0A954V0N3-F1
#
_entry.id   AF-A0A954V0N3-F1
#
_cell.length_a   1.000
_cell.length_b   1.000
_cell.length_c   1.000
_cell.angle_alpha   90.00
_cell.angle_beta   90.00
_cell.angle_gamma   90.00
#
_symmetry.space_group_name_H-M   'P 1'
#
loop_
_entity.id
_entity.type
_entity.pdbx_description
1 polymer ?
#
loop_
_entity_poly.entity_id
_entity_poly.type
_entity_poly.pdbx_seq_one_letter_code
_entity_poly.pdbx_strand_id
1 'polypeptide(L)' 'SDIEIQANEILRYRTLLNEILGSHCGKPGDQIAKDSDRDFFLTAQEAKDYGLVDEILTKPPMDIGEDDKN' A
#
# COMPACT_ATOMS: atom_id res chain seq x y z
N SER A 1 -24.65 -17.70 -15.11
CA SER A 1 -25.56 -16.54 -14.90
C SER A 1 -24.72 -15.27 -14.79
N ASP A 2 -25.20 -14.08 -15.16
CA ASP A 2 -24.37 -12.85 -15.09
C ASP A 2 -23.79 -12.61 -13.70
N ILE A 3 -24.56 -12.93 -12.65
CA ILE A 3 -24.14 -12.85 -11.23
C ILE A 3 -22.89 -13.70 -10.95
N GLU A 4 -22.79 -14.88 -11.55
CA GLU A 4 -21.65 -15.79 -11.36
C GLU A 4 -20.38 -15.25 -12.02
N ILE A 5 -20.52 -14.63 -13.20
CA ILE A 5 -19.40 -13.97 -13.91
C ILE A 5 -18.89 -12.80 -13.06
N GLN A 6 -19.80 -11.97 -12.54
CA GLN A 6 -19.44 -10.85 -11.68
C GLN A 6 -18.77 -11.31 -10.38
N ALA A 7 -19.29 -12.36 -9.74
CA ALA A 7 -18.68 -12.91 -8.53
C ALA A 7 -17.24 -13.42 -8.79
N ASN A 8 -17.02 -14.12 -9.91
CA ASN A 8 -15.70 -14.59 -10.29
C ASN A 8 -14.72 -13.45 -10.59
N GLU A 9 -15.18 -12.37 -11.26
CA GLU A 9 -14.36 -11.18 -11.49
C GLU A 9 -14.00 -10.49 -10.16
N ILE A 10 -14.93 -10.37 -9.21
CA ILE A 10 -14.66 -9.80 -7.89
C ILE A 10 -13.55 -10.59 -7.17
N LEU A 11 -13.64 -11.92 -7.18
CA LEU A 11 -12.61 -12.79 -6.59
C LEU A 11 -11.26 -12.61 -7.31
N ARG A 12 -11.26 -12.50 -8.65
CA ARG A 12 -10.05 -12.26 -9.44
C ARG A 12 -9.38 -10.94 -9.07
N TYR A 13 -10.14 -9.85 -8.97
CA TYR A 13 -9.61 -8.55 -8.56
C TYR A 13 -9.07 -8.60 -7.13
N ARG A 14 -9.77 -9.26 -6.20
CA ARG A 14 -9.30 -9.40 -4.81
C ARG A 14 -7.92 -10.09 -4.77
N THR A 15 -7.75 -11.19 -5.49
CA THR A 15 -6.45 -11.88 -5.56
C THR A 15 -5.37 -11.00 -6.18
N LEU A 16 -5.67 -10.35 -7.31
CA LEU A 16 -4.72 -9.48 -8.01
C LEU A 16 -4.23 -8.32 -7.12
N LEU A 17 -5.15 -7.67 -6.38
CA LEU A 17 -4.81 -6.59 -5.46
C LEU A 17 -3.90 -7.07 -4.33
N ASN A 18 -4.20 -8.25 -3.76
CA ASN A 18 -3.39 -8.81 -2.68
C ASN A 18 -1.98 -9.20 -3.16
N GLU A 19 -1.83 -9.69 -4.39
CA GLU A 19 -0.52 -9.99 -4.99
C GLU A 19 0.30 -8.72 -5.22
N ILE A 20 -0.30 -7.67 -5.79
CA ILE A 20 0.36 -6.39 -6.02
C ILE A 20 0.85 -5.81 -4.70
N LEU A 21 -0.04 -5.68 -3.72
CA LEU A 21 0.30 -5.17 -2.39
C LEU A 21 1.36 -6.03 -1.70
N GLY A 22 1.25 -7.35 -1.78
CA GLY A 22 2.23 -8.27 -1.21
C GLY A 22 3.63 -8.06 -1.81
N SER A 23 3.71 -7.89 -3.13
CA SER A 23 4.98 -7.67 -3.84
C SER A 23 5.68 -6.37 -3.43
N HIS A 24 4.92 -5.30 -3.21
CA HIS A 24 5.45 -3.98 -2.87
C HIS A 24 5.71 -3.81 -1.36
N CYS A 25 4.89 -4.44 -0.51
CA CYS A 25 5.05 -4.37 0.95
C CYS A 25 6.02 -5.43 1.50
N GLY A 26 6.52 -6.34 0.66
CA GLY A 26 7.37 -7.45 1.09
C GLY A 26 6.65 -8.47 1.98
N LYS A 27 5.33 -8.59 1.84
CA LYS A 27 4.47 -9.49 2.63
C LYS A 27 3.84 -10.55 1.73
N PRO A 28 3.59 -11.78 2.24
CA PRO A 28 2.87 -12.78 1.47
C PRO A 28 1.42 -12.34 1.21
N GLY A 29 0.88 -12.69 0.03
CA GLY A 29 -0.49 -12.32 -0.37
C GLY A 29 -1.56 -12.77 0.63
N ASP A 30 -1.37 -13.90 1.31
CA ASP A 30 -2.26 -14.41 2.35
C ASP A 30 -2.34 -13.48 3.57
N GLN A 31 -1.22 -12.85 3.94
CA GLN A 31 -1.18 -11.88 5.03
C GLN A 31 -1.93 -10.62 4.62
N ILE A 32 -1.68 -10.10 3.42
CA ILE A 32 -2.43 -8.95 2.87
C ILE A 32 -3.92 -9.26 2.81
N ALA A 33 -4.32 -10.45 2.36
CA ALA A 33 -5.71 -10.85 2.23
C ALA A 33 -6.45 -10.91 3.56
N LYS A 34 -5.74 -11.22 4.65
CA LYS A 34 -6.27 -11.22 6.00
C LYS A 34 -6.39 -9.81 6.56
N ASP A 35 -5.39 -8.98 6.31
CA ASP A 35 -5.35 -7.60 6.78
C ASP A 35 -6.35 -6.72 5.99
N SER A 36 -6.60 -7.03 4.70
CA SER A 36 -7.53 -6.32 3.82
C SER A 36 -8.96 -6.87 3.82
N ASP A 37 -9.26 -7.89 4.63
CA ASP A 37 -10.62 -8.46 4.71
C ASP A 37 -11.62 -7.47 5.32
N ARG A 38 -11.11 -6.47 6.06
CA ARG A 38 -11.83 -5.37 6.69
C ARG A 38 -11.06 -4.07 6.49
N ASP A 39 -11.72 -2.94 6.76
CA ASP A 39 -11.04 -1.65 6.80
C ASP A 39 -9.89 -1.68 7.81
N PHE A 40 -8.66 -1.59 7.31
CA PHE A 40 -7.43 -1.64 8.09
C PHE A 40 -6.73 -0.29 8.00
N PHE A 41 -7.00 0.57 8.97
CA PHE A 41 -6.40 1.89 9.07
C PHE A 41 -5.07 1.82 9.81
N LEU A 42 -4.05 2.44 9.23
CA LEU A 42 -2.71 2.52 9.79
C LEU A 42 -2.34 3.99 10.02
N THR A 43 -1.66 4.26 11.13
CA THR A 43 -0.94 5.52 11.33
C THR A 43 0.23 5.63 10.36
N ALA A 44 0.81 6.83 10.22
CA ALA A 44 1.98 7.02 9.35
C ALA A 44 3.15 6.07 9.72
N GLN A 45 3.38 5.86 11.02
CA GLN A 45 4.43 4.96 11.50
C GLN A 45 4.11 3.50 11.17
N GLU A 46 2.88 3.06 11.43
CA GLU A 46 2.48 1.69 11.12
C GLU A 46 2.48 1.43 9.60
N ALA A 47 2.11 2.41 8.78
CA ALA A 47 2.18 2.28 7.32
C ALA A 47 3.64 2.10 6.84
N LYS A 48 4.59 2.80 7.47
CA LYS A 48 6.02 2.64 7.20
C LYS A 48 6.51 1.25 7.62
N ASP A 49 6.18 0.84 8.84
CA ASP A 49 6.59 -0.47 9.37
C ASP A 49 5.93 -1.63 8.61
N TYR A 50 4.74 -1.39 8.05
CA TYR A 50 4.04 -2.33 7.19
C TYR A 50 4.65 -2.42 5.78
N GLY A 51 5.47 -1.44 5.36
CA GLY A 51 6.08 -1.38 4.04
C GLY A 51 5.20 -0.74 2.96
N LEU A 52 4.16 0.00 3.35
CA LEU A 52 3.32 0.77 2.42
C LEU A 52 3.98 2.09 1.98
N VAL A 53 4.83 2.66 2.84
CA VAL A 53 5.54 3.92 2.59
C VAL A 53 6.99 3.82 3.06
N ASP A 54 7.90 4.49 2.37
CA ASP A 54 9.34 4.43 2.68
C ASP A 54 9.73 5.40 3.82
N GLU A 55 9.20 6.62 3.77
CA GLU A 55 9.58 7.69 4.69
C GLU A 55 8.40 8.57 5.11
N ILE A 56 8.48 9.10 6.32
CA ILE A 56 7.50 10.02 6.91
C ILE A 56 8.16 11.40 6.97
N LEU A 57 7.64 12.35 6.20
CA LEU A 57 8.17 13.71 6.14
C LEU A 57 7.56 14.56 7.26
N THR A 58 8.41 15.14 8.12
CA THR A 58 7.97 16.06 9.19
C THR A 58 8.01 17.52 8.77
N LYS A 59 8.74 17.83 7.69
CA LYS A 59 8.84 19.16 7.08
C LYS A 59 8.91 18.96 5.56
N PRO A 60 8.39 19.91 4.77
CA PRO A 60 8.60 19.87 3.32
C PRO A 60 10.10 19.79 3.03
N PRO A 61 10.53 19.07 1.97
CA PRO A 61 11.93 19.05 1.58
C PRO A 61 12.38 20.49 1.38
N MET A 62 13.39 20.94 2.14
CA MET A 62 14.06 22.19 1.80
C MET A 62 14.71 21.95 0.44
N ASP A 63 14.29 22.72 -0.56
CA ASP A 63 15.01 22.79 -1.82
C ASP A 63 16.45 23.19 -1.49
N ILE A 64 17.39 22.25 -1.61
CA ILE A 64 18.82 22.54 -1.47
C ILE A 64 19.26 23.16 -2.80
N GLY A 65 18.75 24.36 -3.08
CA GLY A 65 19.01 25.12 -4.29
C GLY A 65 19.69 26.44 -3.96
N GLU A 66 21.02 26.47 -4.11
CA GLU A 66 21.89 27.64 -4.32
C GLU A 66 21.60 28.94 -3.52
N ASP A 67 22.07 29.02 -2.29
CA ASP A 67 22.31 30.31 -1.59
C ASP A 67 23.67 30.31 -0.86
N ASP A 68 24.71 29.81 -1.54
CA ASP A 68 26.09 29.84 -1.03
C ASP A 68 27.05 30.46 -2.08
N LYS A 69 26.78 31.72 -2.42
CA LYS A 69 27.78 32.64 -2.99
C LYS A 69 27.74 33.94 -2.21
N ASN A 70 28.50 33.98 -1.12
CA ASN A 70 28.96 35.21 -0.50
C ASN A 70 30.37 35.53 -1.00
#